data_AF-A0A6A5GIZ0-F1
#
_entry.id   AF-A0A6A5GIZ0-F1
#
_cell.length_a   1.000
_cell.length_b   1.000
_cell.length_c   1.000
_cell.angle_alpha   90.00
_cell.angle_beta   90.00
_cell.angle_gamma   90.00
#
_symmetry.space_group_name_H-M   'P 1'
#
loop_
_entity.id
_entity.type
_entity.pdbx_description
1 polymer ?
#
loop_
_entity_poly.entity_id
_entity_poly.type
_entity_poly.pdbx_seq_one_letter_code
_entity_poly.pdbx_strand_id
1 'polypeptide(L)'
;MIEFSINGCIVGFHNMHDVKNLLLRNRDIANRYLQDVLSKLLCVCDLINKSIEGKNIVDREMVQVYNQSSLEIGDLCLEIAKLEEHLLNISKLETNFRTILDGVHEVEVDLGRMMVAAEGALI
;
A
#
# COMPACT_ATOMS: atom_id res chain seq x y z
N MET A 1 3.91 -9.06 19.71
CA MET A 1 2.90 -9.62 18.78
C MET A 1 3.39 -9.26 17.39
N ILE A 2 3.89 -10.22 16.61
CA ILE A 2 4.54 -9.94 15.31
C ILE A 2 3.59 -10.30 14.16
N GLU A 3 2.32 -9.95 14.36
CA GLU A 3 1.25 -10.21 13.42
C GLU A 3 0.27 -9.05 13.51
N PHE A 4 -0.42 -8.75 12.41
CA PHE A 4 -1.50 -7.78 12.38
C PHE A 4 -2.63 -8.27 11.47
N SER A 5 -3.81 -7.66 11.59
CA SER A 5 -4.96 -8.05 10.78
C SER A 5 -5.23 -7.05 9.66
N ILE A 6 -5.50 -7.56 8.47
CA ILE A 6 -6.07 -6.81 7.35
C ILE A 6 -7.42 -7.44 7.03
N ASN A 7 -8.52 -6.71 7.26
CA ASN A 7 -9.88 -7.16 6.97
C ASN A 7 -10.20 -8.57 7.52
N GLY A 8 -9.70 -8.90 8.73
CA GLY A 8 -9.91 -10.21 9.36
C GLY A 8 -8.89 -11.28 8.97
N CYS A 9 -8.03 -11.04 7.97
CA CYS A 9 -6.92 -11.93 7.62
C CYS A 9 -5.70 -11.63 8.50
N ILE A 10 -5.09 -12.65 9.10
CA ILE A 10 -3.85 -12.51 9.88
C ILE A 10 -2.66 -12.46 8.93
N VAL A 11 -1.82 -11.45 9.10
CA VAL A 11 -0.59 -11.23 8.35
C VAL A 11 0.60 -11.40 9.28
N GLY A 12 1.52 -12.28 8.91
CA GLY A 12 2.73 -12.61 9.66
C GLY A 12 3.89 -13.00 8.74
N PHE A 13 5.02 -13.46 9.29
CA PHE A 13 6.23 -13.73 8.51
C PHE A 13 6.04 -14.76 7.38
N HIS A 14 5.13 -15.71 7.56
CA HIS A 14 4.90 -16.81 6.63
C HIS A 14 4.14 -16.38 5.35
N ASN A 15 3.43 -15.26 5.37
CA ASN A 15 2.61 -14.80 4.24
C ASN A 15 2.83 -13.32 3.86
N MET A 16 3.67 -12.58 4.60
CA MET A 16 3.85 -11.14 4.39
C MET A 16 4.26 -10.76 2.95
N HIS A 17 5.05 -11.60 2.27
CA HIS A 17 5.49 -11.32 0.91
C HIS A 17 4.34 -11.37 -0.10
N ASP A 18 3.50 -12.40 -0.02
CA ASP A 18 2.35 -12.56 -0.91
C ASP A 18 1.31 -11.47 -0.65
N VAL A 19 1.06 -11.15 0.63
CA VAL A 19 0.16 -10.06 1.02
C VAL A 19 0.69 -8.71 0.52
N LYS A 20 2.00 -8.46 0.60
CA LYS A 20 2.63 -7.24 0.06
C LYS A 20 2.38 -7.10 -1.43
N ASN A 21 2.63 -8.16 -2.19
CA ASN A 21 2.43 -8.16 -3.64
C ASN A 21 0.97 -7.91 -4.00
N LEU A 22 0.03 -8.50 -3.25
CA LEU A 22 -1.39 -8.26 -3.43
C LEU A 22 -1.78 -6.81 -3.14
N LEU A 23 -1.30 -6.24 -2.03
CA LEU A 23 -1.57 -4.84 -1.67
C LEU A 23 -1.00 -3.87 -2.70
N LEU A 24 0.23 -4.09 -3.16
CA LEU A 24 0.84 -3.28 -4.23
C LEU A 24 0.00 -3.34 -5.51
N ARG A 25 -0.43 -4.53 -5.92
CA ARG A 25 -1.30 -4.70 -7.09
C ARG A 25 -2.63 -3.98 -6.94
N ASN A 26 -3.27 -4.08 -5.78
CA ASN A 26 -4.54 -3.41 -5.51
C ASN A 26 -4.37 -1.89 -5.51
N ARG A 27 -3.27 -1.39 -4.94
CA ARG A 27 -2.95 0.04 -4.97
C ARG A 27 -2.75 0.53 -6.40
N ASP A 28 -2.03 -0.21 -7.23
CA ASP A 28 -1.81 0.17 -8.63
C ASP A 28 -3.11 0.16 -9.44
N ILE A 29 -4.02 -0.76 -9.14
CA ILE A 29 -5.37 -0.78 -9.73
C ILE A 29 -6.17 0.46 -9.30
N ALA A 30 -6.22 0.75 -8.00
CA ALA A 30 -6.94 1.90 -7.45
C ALA A 30 -6.38 3.23 -8.01
N ASN A 31 -5.05 3.35 -8.10
CA ASN A 31 -4.40 4.51 -8.70
C ASN A 31 -4.75 4.68 -10.19
N ARG A 32 -4.77 3.60 -10.98
CA ARG A 32 -5.20 3.69 -12.38
C ARG A 32 -6.65 4.15 -12.50
N TYR A 33 -7.54 3.60 -11.68
CA TYR A 33 -8.93 4.01 -11.71
C TYR A 33 -9.11 5.47 -11.27
N LEU A 34 -8.36 5.93 -10.26
CA LEU A 34 -8.32 7.34 -9.87
C LEU A 34 -7.87 8.24 -11.04
N GLN A 35 -6.82 7.85 -11.79
CA GLN A 35 -6.37 8.60 -12.97
C GLN A 35 -7.43 8.66 -14.07
N ASP A 36 -8.18 7.57 -14.28
CA ASP A 36 -9.27 7.53 -15.27
C ASP A 36 -10.41 8.48 -14.87
N VAL A 37 -10.80 8.48 -13.58
CA VAL A 37 -11.86 9.38 -13.07
C VAL A 37 -11.40 10.84 -13.13
N LEU A 38 -10.16 11.14 -12.73
CA LEU A 38 -9.59 12.48 -12.85
C LEU A 38 -9.55 12.97 -14.30
N SER A 39 -9.16 12.11 -15.24
CA SER A 39 -9.12 12.45 -16.67
C SER A 39 -10.50 12.78 -17.22
N LYS A 40 -11.53 12.02 -16.82
CA LYS A 40 -12.93 12.31 -17.17
C LYS A 40 -13.40 13.62 -16.55
N LEU A 41 -13.11 13.86 -15.28
CA LEU A 41 -13.49 15.08 -14.57
C LEU A 41 -12.87 16.32 -15.23
N LEU A 42 -11.58 16.26 -15.59
CA LEU A 42 -10.89 17.35 -16.28
C LEU A 42 -11.56 17.69 -17.62
N CYS A 43 -11.92 16.67 -18.41
CA CYS A 43 -12.64 16.86 -19.66
C CYS A 43 -14.00 17.57 -19.44
N VAL A 44 -14.76 17.14 -18.42
CA VAL A 44 -16.04 17.77 -18.07
C VAL A 44 -15.84 19.22 -17.59
N CYS A 45 -14.83 19.49 -16.77
CA CYS A 45 -14.49 20.83 -16.33
C CYS A 45 -14.19 21.75 -17.53
N ASP A 46 -13.42 21.27 -18.51
CA ASP A 46 -13.12 22.03 -19.72
C ASP A 46 -14.38 22.36 -20.54
N LEU A 47 -15.32 21.42 -20.65
CA LEU A 47 -16.59 21.64 -21.34
C LEU A 47 -17.50 22.63 -20.60
N ILE A 48 -17.55 22.55 -19.28
CA ILE A 48 -18.28 23.50 -18.43
C ILE A 48 -17.68 24.89 -18.57
N ASN A 49 -16.35 25.02 -18.49
CA ASN A 49 -15.66 26.30 -18.65
C ASN A 49 -15.94 26.94 -20.02
N LYS A 50 -15.84 26.17 -21.11
CA LYS A 50 -16.20 26.65 -22.47
C LYS A 50 -17.66 27.10 -22.57
N SER A 51 -18.57 26.38 -21.90
CA SER A 51 -19.99 26.76 -21.88
C SER A 51 -20.20 28.09 -21.15
N ILE A 52 -19.52 28.29 -20.02
CA ILE A 52 -19.56 29.54 -19.25
C ILE A 52 -18.96 30.70 -20.05
N GLU A 53 -17.79 30.52 -20.67
CA GLU A 53 -17.14 31.53 -21.53
C GLU A 53 -18.02 31.93 -22.71
N GLY A 54 -18.68 30.95 -23.32
CA GLY A 54 -19.66 31.16 -24.39
C GLY A 54 -20.99 31.76 -23.92
N LYS A 55 -21.18 31.98 -22.61
CA LYS A 55 -22.45 32.41 -21.98
C LYS A 55 -23.62 31.47 -22.30
N ASN A 56 -23.31 30.20 -22.52
CA ASN A 56 -24.29 29.14 -22.74
C ASN A 56 -24.77 28.58 -21.40
N ILE A 57 -25.98 28.01 -21.41
CA ILE A 57 -26.48 27.25 -20.27
C ILE A 57 -25.66 25.97 -20.17
N VAL A 58 -25.05 25.72 -19.01
CA VAL A 58 -24.31 24.48 -18.74
C VAL A 58 -25.29 23.31 -18.73
N ASP A 59 -24.93 22.24 -19.44
CA ASP A 59 -25.74 21.03 -19.48
C ASP A 59 -25.84 20.39 -18.08
N ARG A 60 -27.06 20.04 -17.68
CA ARG A 60 -27.34 19.36 -16.42
C ARG A 60 -26.59 18.04 -16.31
N GLU A 61 -26.45 17.30 -17.40
CA GLU A 61 -25.74 16.02 -17.43
C GLU A 61 -24.25 16.22 -17.11
N MET A 62 -23.62 17.29 -17.63
CA MET A 62 -22.22 17.62 -17.31
C MET A 62 -22.04 17.91 -15.82
N VAL A 63 -22.96 18.66 -15.21
CA VAL A 63 -22.92 18.94 -13.76
C VAL A 63 -23.09 17.66 -12.94
N GLN A 64 -23.93 16.73 -13.39
CA GLN A 64 -24.09 15.43 -12.72
C GLN A 64 -22.81 14.60 -12.78
N VAL A 65 -22.16 14.52 -13.95
CA VAL A 65 -20.88 13.81 -14.08
C VAL A 65 -19.80 14.46 -13.21
N TYR A 66 -19.72 15.80 -13.18
CA TYR A 66 -18.78 16.51 -12.31
C TYR A 66 -18.94 16.12 -10.83
N ASN A 67 -20.17 16.16 -10.32
CA ASN A 67 -20.46 15.83 -8.93
C ASN A 67 -20.14 14.37 -8.61
N GLN A 68 -20.54 13.46 -9.49
CA GLN A 68 -20.34 12.03 -9.30
C GLN A 68 -18.85 11.66 -9.31
N SER A 69 -18.09 12.16 -10.29
CA SER A 69 -16.64 11.94 -10.36
C SER A 69 -15.91 12.54 -9.16
N SER A 70 -16.37 13.69 -8.64
CA SER A 70 -15.78 14.30 -7.44
C SER A 70 -15.96 13.41 -6.20
N LEU A 71 -17.13 12.77 -6.04
CA LEU A 71 -17.36 11.81 -4.96
C LEU A 71 -16.51 10.56 -5.13
N GLU A 72 -16.47 9.98 -6.33
CA GLU A 72 -15.66 8.79 -6.63
C GLU A 72 -14.18 9.01 -6.34
N ILE A 73 -13.63 10.20 -6.67
CA ILE A 73 -12.25 10.56 -6.34
C ILE A 73 -12.03 10.53 -4.82
N GLY A 74 -12.98 11.07 -4.04
CA GLY A 74 -12.91 11.05 -2.58
C GLY A 74 -12.83 9.63 -2.02
N ASP A 75 -13.71 8.74 -2.49
CA ASP A 75 -13.75 7.34 -2.06
C ASP A 75 -12.46 6.59 -2.44
N LEU A 76 -11.94 6.80 -3.64
CA LEU A 76 -10.69 6.18 -4.10
C LEU A 76 -9.48 6.65 -3.31
N CYS A 77 -9.39 7.93 -2.98
CA CYS A 77 -8.33 8.46 -2.13
C CYS A 77 -8.33 7.80 -0.74
N LEU A 78 -9.51 7.56 -0.15
CA LEU A 78 -9.63 6.87 1.13
C LEU A 78 -9.20 5.40 1.03
N GLU A 79 -9.54 4.72 -0.06
CA GLU A 79 -9.12 3.34 -0.30
C GLU A 79 -7.61 3.23 -0.47
N ILE A 80 -7.01 4.10 -1.28
CA ILE A 80 -5.55 4.15 -1.47
C ILE A 80 -4.83 4.42 -0.16
N ALA A 81 -5.34 5.33 0.69
CA ALA A 81 -4.75 5.61 1.99
C ALA A 81 -4.74 4.38 2.91
N LYS A 82 -5.81 3.58 2.91
CA LYS A 82 -5.87 2.32 3.67
C LYS A 82 -4.84 1.30 3.14
N LEU A 83 -4.69 1.19 1.83
CA LEU A 83 -3.70 0.30 1.22
C LEU A 83 -2.27 0.70 1.60
N GLU A 84 -1.97 2.00 1.60
CA GLU A 84 -0.67 2.53 2.04
C GLU A 84 -0.38 2.26 3.53
N GLU A 85 -1.39 2.39 4.40
CA GLU A 85 -1.25 2.03 5.80
C GLU A 85 -0.90 0.55 5.99
N HIS A 86 -1.58 -0.34 5.26
CA HIS A 86 -1.29 -1.77 5.30
C HIS A 86 0.11 -2.09 4.78
N LEU A 87 0.56 -1.44 3.70
CA LEU A 87 1.92 -1.57 3.18
C LEU A 87 2.97 -1.13 4.21
N LEU A 88 2.73 -0.02 4.91
CA LEU A 88 3.61 0.44 5.98
C LEU A 88 3.71 -0.59 7.12
N ASN A 89 2.60 -1.21 7.50
CA ASN A 89 2.61 -2.26 8.52
C ASN A 89 3.37 -3.51 8.06
N ILE A 90 3.32 -3.87 6.78
CA ILE A 90 4.18 -4.92 6.22
C ILE A 90 5.65 -4.51 6.30
N SER A 91 6.01 -3.27 5.96
CA SER A 91 7.41 -2.84 6.04
C SER A 91 7.96 -2.94 7.47
N LYS A 92 7.16 -2.58 8.48
CA LYS A 92 7.55 -2.78 9.89
C LYS A 92 7.75 -4.27 10.21
N LEU A 93 6.87 -5.13 9.70
CA LEU A 93 6.98 -6.57 9.87
C LEU A 93 8.26 -7.13 9.20
N GLU A 94 8.60 -6.67 8.00
CA GLU A 94 9.84 -7.03 7.30
C GLU A 94 11.08 -6.58 8.08
N THR A 95 11.08 -5.38 8.65
CA THR A 95 12.17 -4.89 9.51
C THR A 95 12.33 -5.77 10.75
N ASN A 96 11.23 -6.05 11.45
CA ASN A 96 11.27 -6.92 12.64
C ASN A 96 11.78 -8.32 12.30
N PHE A 97 11.37 -8.88 11.16
CA PHE A 97 11.86 -10.16 10.68
C PHE A 97 13.38 -10.15 10.49
N ARG A 98 13.90 -9.11 9.84
CA ARG A 98 15.35 -8.94 9.61
C ARG A 98 16.11 -8.88 10.93
N THR A 99 15.66 -8.05 11.88
CA THR A 99 16.31 -7.91 13.20
C THR A 99 16.37 -9.24 13.94
N ILE A 100 15.32 -10.06 13.85
CA ILE A 100 15.32 -11.39 14.48
C ILE A 100 16.32 -12.32 13.79
N LEU A 101 16.37 -12.34 12.46
CA LEU A 101 17.33 -13.16 11.72
C LEU A 101 18.78 -12.79 12.05
N ASP A 102 19.08 -11.50 12.13
CA ASP A 102 20.42 -11.01 12.47
C ASP A 102 20.81 -11.47 13.88
N GLY A 103 19.90 -11.36 14.86
CA GLY A 103 20.14 -11.85 16.22
C GLY A 103 20.30 -13.38 16.31
N VAL A 104 19.55 -14.16 15.53
CA VAL A 104 19.74 -15.62 15.44
C VAL A 104 21.12 -15.94 14.88
N HIS A 105 21.54 -15.24 13.82
CA HIS A 105 22.84 -15.45 13.20
C HIS A 105 24.00 -15.13 14.16
N GLU A 106 23.90 -14.05 14.95
CA GLU A 106 24.89 -13.73 15.99
C GLU A 106 25.04 -14.87 17.00
N VAL A 107 23.92 -15.42 17.48
CA VAL A 107 23.91 -16.55 18.42
C VAL A 107 24.54 -17.81 17.79
N GLU A 108 24.25 -18.10 16.53
CA GLU A 108 24.85 -19.23 15.80
C GLU A 108 26.37 -19.08 15.68
N VAL A 109 26.84 -17.87 15.35
CA VAL A 109 28.28 -17.56 15.24
C VAL A 109 28.98 -17.72 16.58
N ASP A 110 28.40 -17.17 17.65
CA ASP A 110 28.97 -17.26 18.99
C ASP A 110 29.02 -18.71 19.50
N LEU A 111 27.96 -19.49 19.25
CA LEU A 111 27.94 -20.91 19.56
C LEU A 111 29.06 -21.67 18.82
N GLY A 112 29.25 -21.40 17.52
CA GLY A 112 30.32 -22.01 16.73
C GLY A 112 31.71 -21.69 17.28
N ARG A 113 31.95 -20.44 17.70
CA ARG A 113 33.21 -20.03 18.35
C ARG A 113 33.44 -20.76 19.67
N MET A 114 32.41 -20.90 20.49
CA MET A 114 32.50 -21.62 21.76
C MET A 114 32.83 -23.11 21.56
N MET A 115 32.24 -23.75 20.55
CA MET A 115 32.52 -25.15 20.23
C MET A 115 33.98 -25.36 19.82
N VAL A 116 34.52 -24.51 18.95
CA VAL A 116 35.93 -24.56 18.54
C VAL A 116 36.87 -24.36 19.73
N ALA A 117 36.55 -23.41 20.61
CA ALA A 117 37.34 -23.17 21.82
C ALA A 117 37.31 -24.38 22.78
N ALA A 118 36.16 -25.04 22.91
CA ALA A 118 36.01 -26.24 23.74
C ALA A 118 36.80 -27.44 23.19
N GLU A 119 36.81 -27.64 21.87
CA GLU A 119 37.63 -28.68 21.22
C GLU A 119 39.12 -28.43 21.40
N GLY A 120 39.57 -27.19 21.24
CA GLY A 120 40.98 -26.81 21.45
C GLY A 120 41.47 -26.94 22.89
N ALA A 121 40.57 -26.94 23.88
CA ALA A 121 40.91 -27.14 25.29
C ALA A 121 41.01 -28.62 25.71
N LEU A 122 40.61 -29.55 24.84
CA LEU A 122 40.63 -31.01 25.08
C LEU A 122 41.86 -31.72 24.50
N ILE A 123 42.73 -30.99 23.78
CA ILE A 123 43.99 -31.47 23.17
C ILE A 123 45.18 -30.96 23.99
#